data_AF-A0A0N4ZQN2-F1
#
_entry.id   AF-A0A0N4ZQN2-F1
#
_cell.length_a   1.000
_cell.length_b   1.000
_cell.length_c   1.000
_cell.angle_alpha   90.00
_cell.angle_beta   90.00
_cell.angle_gamma   90.00
#
_symmetry.space_group_name_H-M   'P 1'
#
loop_
_entity.id
_entity.type
_entity.pdbx_description
1 polymer ?
#
loop_
_entity_poly.entity_id
_entity_poly.type
_entity_poly.pdbx_seq_one_letter_code
_entity_poly.pdbx_strand_id
1 'polypeptide(L)'
;MAPTKVYHVFPFKAEYEGECSWKDFMDIEDKVSKDDPSITKYTTFRGKLLLGRSLKFKKELIVISDKNNKEIPIDEIIFWSYFDNESPHPLKDELMKPIYNEYVDQKSSIFNSKKFVKNDNYDFILEMSECFRFKLRD
;
A
#
# COMPACT_ATOMS: atom_id res chain seq x y z
N MET A 1 -17.17 -11.59 -11.39
CA MET A 1 -15.78 -11.57 -10.90
C MET A 1 -15.81 -11.05 -9.48
N ALA A 2 -15.17 -11.74 -8.52
CA ALA A 2 -15.04 -11.19 -7.18
C ALA A 2 -14.28 -9.85 -7.29
N PRO A 3 -14.74 -8.77 -6.62
CA PRO A 3 -14.03 -7.50 -6.69
C PRO A 3 -12.61 -7.71 -6.18
N THR A 4 -11.62 -7.32 -6.97
CA THR A 4 -10.21 -7.33 -6.57
C THR A 4 -10.06 -6.41 -5.36
N LYS A 5 -9.61 -6.98 -4.23
CA LYS A 5 -9.57 -6.31 -2.93
C LYS A 5 -8.20 -5.65 -2.74
N VAL A 6 -7.92 -4.71 -3.64
CA VAL A 6 -6.66 -3.96 -3.64
C VAL A 6 -6.86 -2.69 -2.82
N TYR A 7 -5.98 -2.46 -1.87
CA TYR A 7 -5.98 -1.26 -1.04
C TYR A 7 -4.84 -0.33 -1.45
N HIS A 8 -5.14 0.97 -1.53
CA HIS A 8 -4.17 1.97 -1.98
C HIS A 8 -3.79 2.89 -0.83
N VAL A 9 -2.50 2.97 -0.56
CA VAL A 9 -1.92 3.85 0.45
C VAL A 9 -1.26 5.02 -0.27
N PHE A 10 -1.79 6.22 -0.11
CA PHE A 10 -1.31 7.43 -0.77
C PHE A 10 -0.32 8.21 0.11
N PRO A 11 0.67 8.92 -0.47
CA PRO A 11 1.65 9.71 0.27
C PRO A 11 1.11 11.09 0.69
N PHE A 12 -0.21 11.26 0.78
CA PHE A 12 -0.88 12.50 1.13
C PHE A 12 -2.18 12.22 1.88
N LYS A 13 -2.57 13.15 2.76
CA LYS A 13 -3.87 13.12 3.42
C LYS A 13 -4.93 13.68 2.46
N ALA A 14 -6.02 12.93 2.25
CA ALA A 14 -7.20 13.45 1.59
C ALA A 14 -8.01 14.29 2.61
N GLU A 15 -8.51 15.44 2.19
CA GLU A 15 -9.40 16.27 3.02
C GLU A 15 -10.83 15.72 3.08
N TYR A 16 -11.19 14.88 2.10
CA TYR A 16 -12.51 14.28 1.99
C TYR A 16 -12.49 12.83 2.46
N GLU A 17 -13.38 12.50 3.39
CA GLU A 17 -13.68 11.14 3.82
C GLU A 17 -15.07 10.74 3.28
N GLY A 18 -15.10 9.76 2.38
CA GLY A 18 -16.33 9.28 1.77
C GLY A 18 -16.09 8.40 0.57
N GLU A 19 -17.19 8.01 -0.09
CA GLU A 19 -17.08 7.21 -1.32
C GLU A 19 -16.47 8.05 -2.44
N CYS A 20 -15.38 7.52 -2.99
CA CYS A 20 -14.71 8.11 -4.13
C CYS A 20 -14.51 7.03 -5.19
N SER A 21 -14.95 7.30 -6.41
CA SER A 21 -14.65 6.44 -7.56
C SER A 21 -13.24 6.73 -8.05
N TRP A 22 -12.24 6.41 -7.24
CA TRP A 22 -10.84 6.71 -7.54
C TRP A 22 -10.40 6.15 -8.91
N LYS A 23 -11.03 5.04 -9.35
CA LYS A 23 -10.81 4.43 -10.67
C LYS A 23 -11.17 5.34 -11.84
N ASP A 24 -12.13 6.26 -11.64
CA ASP A 24 -12.52 7.22 -12.68
C ASP A 24 -11.53 8.38 -12.79
N PHE A 25 -10.68 8.57 -11.78
CA PHE A 25 -9.74 9.70 -11.68
C PHE A 25 -8.27 9.29 -11.74
N MET A 26 -7.97 8.00 -11.64
CA MET A 26 -6.62 7.46 -11.61
C MET A 26 -6.48 6.32 -12.60
N ASP A 27 -5.80 6.60 -13.70
CA ASP A 27 -5.34 5.57 -14.62
C ASP A 27 -4.06 4.95 -14.06
N ILE A 28 -4.06 3.63 -13.87
CA ILE A 28 -2.92 2.89 -13.31
C ILE A 28 -2.27 2.10 -14.45
N GLU A 29 -1.04 2.46 -14.77
CA GLU A 29 -0.20 1.72 -15.71
C GLU A 29 0.62 0.66 -14.95
N ASP A 30 0.46 -0.61 -15.32
CA ASP A 30 1.31 -1.71 -14.83
C ASP A 30 2.59 -1.78 -15.67
N LYS A 31 3.71 -1.38 -15.06
CA LYS A 31 5.02 -1.36 -15.70
C LYS A 31 6.13 -1.49 -14.67
N VAL A 32 7.11 -2.34 -14.94
CA VAL A 32 8.28 -2.50 -14.06
C VAL A 32 9.31 -1.43 -14.42
N SER A 33 9.76 -0.65 -13.44
CA SER A 33 10.85 0.31 -13.64
C SER A 33 12.16 -0.41 -13.97
N LYS A 34 12.94 0.18 -14.88
CA LYS A 34 14.31 -0.29 -15.17
C LYS A 34 15.28 0.06 -14.04
N ASP A 35 15.07 1.19 -13.37
CA ASP A 35 16.00 1.72 -12.38
C ASP A 35 15.74 1.12 -10.98
N ASP A 36 14.47 0.94 -10.63
CA ASP A 36 14.02 0.35 -9.37
C ASP A 36 12.93 -0.72 -9.60
N PRO A 37 13.30 -2.01 -9.71
CA PRO A 37 12.36 -3.11 -9.98
C PRO A 37 11.25 -3.31 -8.92
N SER A 38 11.30 -2.59 -7.79
CA SER A 38 10.19 -2.58 -6.84
C SER A 38 9.01 -1.75 -7.30
N ILE A 39 9.24 -0.80 -8.21
CA ILE A 39 8.20 0.03 -8.80
C ILE A 39 7.57 -0.76 -9.94
N THR A 40 6.31 -1.13 -9.78
CA THR A 40 5.57 -1.96 -10.75
C THR A 40 4.29 -1.30 -11.25
N LYS A 41 3.93 -0.15 -10.67
CA LYS A 41 2.73 0.60 -10.99
C LYS A 41 3.05 2.08 -11.08
N TYR A 42 2.43 2.75 -12.04
CA TYR A 42 2.53 4.18 -12.24
C TYR A 42 1.13 4.77 -12.33
N THR A 43 0.95 5.97 -11.79
CA THR A 43 -0.28 6.73 -11.97
C THR A 43 0.01 8.21 -11.79
N THR A 44 -0.91 9.06 -12.21
CA THR A 44 -0.82 10.51 -12.01
C THR A 44 -2.01 10.98 -11.20
N PHE A 45 -1.75 11.71 -10.12
CA PHE A 45 -2.81 12.34 -9.32
C PHE A 45 -2.51 13.82 -9.15
N ARG A 46 -3.46 14.69 -9.53
CA ARG A 46 -3.32 16.16 -9.50
C ARG A 46 -2.01 16.66 -10.16
N GLY A 47 -1.67 16.07 -11.32
CA GLY A 47 -0.48 16.44 -12.09
C GLY A 47 0.85 15.95 -11.52
N LYS A 48 0.84 15.17 -10.42
CA LYS A 48 2.04 14.56 -9.84
C LYS A 48 2.10 13.07 -10.17
N LEU A 49 3.28 12.64 -10.63
CA LEU A 49 3.57 11.22 -10.86
C LEU A 49 3.68 10.49 -9.51
N LEU A 50 3.01 9.35 -9.42
CA LEU A 50 3.06 8.43 -8.29
C LEU A 50 3.64 7.09 -8.73
N LEU A 51 4.52 6.56 -7.90
CA LEU A 51 5.23 5.31 -8.10
C LEU A 51 4.74 4.28 -7.09
N GLY A 52 4.17 3.19 -7.59
CA GLY A 52 3.47 2.18 -6.80
C GLY A 52 4.32 0.93 -6.59
N ARG A 53 4.46 0.55 -5.32
CA ARG A 53 5.05 -0.72 -4.88
C ARG A 53 3.96 -1.61 -4.31
N SER A 54 3.84 -2.80 -4.88
CA SER A 54 2.86 -3.82 -4.51
C SER A 54 3.39 -4.71 -3.39
N LEU A 55 2.55 -4.91 -2.37
CA LEU A 55 2.65 -5.91 -1.30
C LEU A 55 1.44 -6.85 -1.43
N LYS A 56 1.67 -8.10 -1.79
CA LYS A 56 0.63 -9.13 -1.97
C LYS A 56 0.58 -10.09 -0.79
N PHE A 57 -0.61 -10.55 -0.47
CA PHE A 57 -0.84 -11.54 0.57
C PHE A 57 -1.08 -12.93 -0.05
N LYS A 58 -0.46 -13.96 0.52
CA LYS A 58 -0.70 -15.37 0.19
C LYS A 58 -1.64 -16.06 1.18
N LYS A 59 -1.91 -15.43 2.33
CA LYS A 59 -2.93 -15.81 3.33
C LYS A 59 -3.66 -14.55 3.79
N GLU A 60 -4.92 -14.69 4.20
CA GLU A 60 -5.68 -13.61 4.82
C GLU A 60 -4.96 -13.07 6.08
N LEU A 61 -4.74 -11.76 6.13
CA LEU A 61 -4.11 -11.06 7.27
C LEU A 61 -4.87 -9.79 7.65
N ILE A 62 -5.24 -9.00 6.64
CA ILE A 62 -5.90 -7.70 6.80
C ILE A 62 -7.29 -7.77 6.19
N VAL A 63 -8.27 -7.22 6.88
CA VAL A 63 -9.64 -7.09 6.41
C VAL A 63 -10.10 -5.63 6.49
N ILE A 64 -10.99 -5.24 5.58
CA ILE A 64 -11.71 -3.96 5.64
C ILE A 64 -13.19 -4.30 5.88
N SER A 65 -13.85 -3.56 6.77
CA SER A 65 -15.29 -3.70 6.95
C SER A 65 -16.03 -2.89 5.89
N ASP A 66 -17.01 -3.50 5.22
CA ASP A 66 -17.95 -2.75 4.39
C ASP A 66 -18.98 -2.00 5.25
N LYS A 67 -19.82 -1.18 4.61
CA LYS A 67 -20.94 -0.46 5.27
C LYS A 67 -21.94 -1.39 5.99
N ASN A 68 -21.90 -2.69 5.73
CA ASN A 68 -22.77 -3.72 6.33
C ASN A 68 -22.01 -4.58 7.36
N ASN A 69 -20.85 -4.13 7.85
CA ASN A 69 -19.96 -4.88 8.75
C ASN A 69 -19.49 -6.24 8.22
N LYS A 70 -19.49 -6.44 6.90
CA LYS A 70 -18.89 -7.63 6.27
C LYS A 70 -17.39 -7.43 6.12
N GLU A 71 -16.62 -8.41 6.58
CA GLU A 71 -15.17 -8.42 6.42
C GLU A 71 -14.78 -8.76 4.98
N ILE A 72 -14.02 -7.86 4.37
CA ILE A 72 -13.48 -7.98 3.02
C ILE A 72 -11.96 -8.12 3.16
N PRO A 73 -11.38 -9.33 3.00
CA PRO A 73 -9.93 -9.53 3.08
C PRO A 73 -9.17 -8.77 2.01
N ILE A 74 -8.06 -8.12 2.36
CA ILE A 74 -7.22 -7.43 1.38
C ILE A 74 -6.24 -8.43 0.77
N ASP A 75 -6.22 -8.49 -0.57
CA ASP A 75 -5.31 -9.39 -1.30
C ASP A 75 -3.98 -8.69 -1.66
N GLU A 76 -4.01 -7.36 -1.83
CA GLU A 76 -2.86 -6.55 -2.22
C GLU A 76 -2.97 -5.14 -1.62
N ILE A 77 -1.85 -4.63 -1.11
CA ILE A 77 -1.69 -3.20 -0.79
C ILE A 77 -0.70 -2.60 -1.80
N ILE A 78 -1.08 -1.47 -2.40
CA ILE A 78 -0.20 -0.66 -3.22
C ILE A 78 0.21 0.56 -2.40
N PHE A 79 1.51 0.67 -2.12
CA PHE A 79 2.11 1.83 -1.49
C PHE A 79 2.58 2.79 -2.58
N TRP A 80 1.92 3.95 -2.66
CA TRP A 80 2.29 5.03 -3.58
C TRP A 80 3.32 5.96 -2.94
N SER A 81 4.28 6.41 -3.74
CA SER A 81 5.31 7.37 -3.36
C SER A 81 5.54 8.38 -4.48
N TYR A 82 6.13 9.54 -4.15
CA TYR A 82 6.63 10.46 -5.17
C TYR A 82 7.99 9.99 -5.69
N PHE A 83 8.40 10.48 -6.87
CA PHE A 83 9.68 10.13 -7.47
C PHE A 83 10.89 10.47 -6.59
N ASP A 84 10.82 11.60 -5.89
CA ASP A 84 11.95 12.11 -5.10
C ASP A 84 12.02 11.55 -3.67
N ASN A 85 10.94 10.94 -3.17
CA ASN A 85 10.88 10.51 -1.78
C ASN A 85 9.94 9.32 -1.57
N GLU A 86 10.51 8.22 -1.10
CA GLU A 86 9.73 7.13 -0.52
C GLU A 86 9.48 7.44 0.96
N SER A 87 8.29 7.97 1.26
CA SER A 87 7.92 8.22 2.65
C SER A 87 7.81 6.89 3.40
N PRO A 88 8.46 6.74 4.58
CA PRO A 88 8.19 5.61 5.46
C PRO A 88 6.72 5.60 5.84
N HIS A 89 6.12 4.42 5.92
CA HIS A 89 4.70 4.26 6.23
C HIS A 89 4.56 3.21 7.33
N PRO A 90 3.96 3.51 8.50
CA PRO A 90 3.90 2.57 9.62
C PRO A 90 3.33 1.20 9.25
N LEU A 91 2.27 1.18 8.43
CA LEU A 91 1.71 -0.08 7.91
C LEU A 91 2.69 -0.87 7.04
N LYS A 92 3.47 -0.19 6.20
CA LYS A 92 4.52 -0.84 5.40
C LYS A 92 5.55 -1.45 6.33
N ASP A 93 6.07 -0.66 7.26
CA ASP A 93 7.14 -1.08 8.15
C ASP A 93 6.72 -2.25 9.06
N GLU A 94 5.47 -2.24 9.54
CA GLU A 94 4.88 -3.34 10.32
C GLU A 94 4.79 -4.62 9.50
N LEU A 95 4.19 -4.55 8.30
CA LEU A 95 3.95 -5.73 7.45
C LEU A 95 5.22 -6.34 6.86
N MET A 96 6.32 -5.58 6.86
CA MET A 96 7.64 -6.05 6.45
C MET A 96 8.39 -6.79 7.58
N LYS A 97 7.86 -6.82 8.81
CA LYS A 97 8.48 -7.57 9.91
C LYS A 97 8.43 -9.08 9.65
N PRO A 98 9.44 -9.85 10.09
CA PRO A 98 9.52 -11.28 9.85
C PRO A 98 8.31 -12.10 10.32
N ILE A 99 7.60 -11.64 11.37
CA ILE A 99 6.41 -12.30 11.91
C ILE A 99 5.29 -12.45 10.86
N TYR A 100 5.25 -11.61 9.83
CA TYR A 100 4.23 -11.66 8.77
C TYR A 100 4.69 -12.41 7.50
N ASN A 101 5.91 -12.97 7.48
CA ASN A 101 6.47 -13.64 6.29
C ASN A 101 5.62 -14.82 5.78
N GLU A 102 4.85 -15.46 6.66
CA GLU A 102 3.96 -16.55 6.27
C GLU A 102 2.64 -16.07 5.63
N TYR A 103 2.29 -14.79 5.81
CA TYR A 103 1.09 -14.16 5.26
C TYR A 103 1.40 -13.40 3.98
N VAL A 104 2.61 -12.86 3.88
CA VAL A 104 3.06 -12.05 2.76
C VAL A 104 3.70 -12.91 1.66
N ASP A 105 3.40 -12.58 0.41
CA ASP A 105 4.10 -13.12 -0.75
C ASP A 105 5.46 -12.42 -0.89
N GLN A 106 6.54 -13.18 -0.73
CA GLN A 106 7.91 -12.68 -0.85
C GLN A 106 8.30 -12.31 -2.29
N LYS A 107 7.47 -12.67 -3.29
CA LYS A 107 7.59 -12.19 -4.68
C LYS A 107 6.98 -10.81 -4.89
N SER A 108 6.39 -10.21 -3.84
CA SER A 108 5.84 -8.86 -3.93
C SER A 108 6.91 -7.86 -4.32
N SER A 109 6.55 -6.93 -5.19
CA SER A 109 7.52 -5.97 -5.73
C SER A 109 8.19 -5.11 -4.66
N ILE A 110 7.51 -4.84 -3.54
CA ILE A 110 8.06 -4.05 -2.42
C ILE A 110 9.37 -4.62 -1.85
N PHE A 111 9.61 -5.93 -1.98
CA PHE A 111 10.85 -6.59 -1.56
C PHE A 111 12.00 -6.45 -2.57
N ASN A 112 11.71 -6.01 -3.80
CA ASN A 112 12.72 -5.81 -4.83
C ASN A 112 13.43 -4.44 -4.73
N SER A 113 13.19 -3.67 -3.65
CA SER A 113 13.73 -2.33 -3.51
C SER A 113 15.25 -2.38 -3.39
N LYS A 114 15.93 -1.54 -4.17
CA LYS A 114 17.37 -1.34 -3.99
C LYS A 114 17.57 -0.51 -2.71
N LYS A 115 17.96 -1.17 -1.61
CA LYS A 115 18.49 -0.63 -0.34
C LYS A 115 17.97 0.77 0.07
N PHE A 116 17.18 0.81 1.15
CA PHE A 116 16.92 2.03 1.92
C PHE A 116 18.21 2.79 2.23
N VAL A 117 18.35 4.02 1.74
CA VAL A 117 19.26 4.99 2.35
C VAL A 117 18.51 5.55 3.56
N LYS A 118 18.90 5.10 4.76
CA LYS A 118 18.39 5.67 6.01
C LYS A 118 18.79 7.15 6.06
N ASN A 119 17.81 8.05 6.00
CA ASN A 119 17.99 9.46 6.35
C ASN A 119 17.23 9.73 7.64
N ASP A 120 17.98 10.07 8.70
CA ASP A 120 17.54 10.13 10.10
C ASP A 120 16.68 11.37 10.47
N ASN A 121 15.96 11.98 9.54
CA ASN A 121 15.24 13.24 9.82
C ASN A 121 13.92 13.37 9.04
N TYR A 122 12.81 12.81 9.52
CA TYR A 122 11.47 13.29 9.15
C TYR A 122 10.46 13.13 10.28
N ASP A 123 9.74 14.22 10.54
CA ASP A 123 8.63 14.34 11.49
C ASP A 123 7.44 13.46 11.11
N PHE A 124 6.85 12.81 12.12
CA PHE A 124 5.82 11.80 12.00
C PHE A 124 4.42 12.38 11.74
N ILE A 125 3.61 11.68 10.93
CA ILE A 125 2.14 11.70 11.05
C ILE A 125 1.75 10.42 11.80
N LEU A 126 1.31 10.59 13.06
CA LEU A 126 1.02 9.53 14.03
C LEU A 126 -0.42 9.00 14.00
N GLU A 127 -1.31 9.52 13.15
CA GLU A 127 -2.73 9.13 13.16
C GLU A 127 -3.01 7.98 12.17
N MET A 128 -2.74 6.76 12.62
CA MET A 128 -3.35 5.56 12.05
C MET A 128 -3.77 4.63 13.19
N SER A 129 -4.97 4.84 13.74
CA SER A 129 -5.47 4.00 14.84
C SER A 129 -6.96 3.64 14.81
N GLU A 130 -7.75 3.98 13.78
CA GLU A 130 -9.21 3.70 13.83
C GLU A 130 -9.77 2.75 12.76
N CYS A 131 -9.07 2.49 11.64
CA CYS A 131 -9.69 1.77 10.51
C CYS A 131 -9.17 0.35 10.21
N PHE A 132 -8.14 -0.14 10.91
CA PHE A 132 -7.56 -1.46 10.62
C PHE A 132 -7.79 -2.46 11.77
N ARG A 133 -8.30 -3.64 11.45
CA ARG A 133 -8.29 -4.80 12.34
C ARG A 133 -7.38 -5.88 11.77
N PHE A 134 -6.37 -6.26 12.55
CA PHE A 134 -5.51 -7.40 12.24
C PHE A 134 -6.16 -8.67 12.76
N LYS A 135 -6.24 -9.70 11.94
CA LYS A 135 -6.74 -11.01 12.34
C LYS A 135 -5.54 -11.94 12.52
N LEU A 136 -4.94 -11.90 13.72
CA LEU A 136 -3.99 -12.93 14.12
C LEU A 136 -4.80 -14.16 14.52
N ARG A 137 -4.55 -15.32 13.91
CA ARG A 137 -5.11 -16.59 14.37
C ARG A 137 -4.14 -17.19 15.40
N ASP A 138 -4.68 -17.58 16.55
CA ASP A 138 -4.02 -18.41 17.56
C ASP A 138 -3.60 -19.78 16.99
#